data_AF-A0A183CYC1-F1
#
_entry.id   AF-A0A183CYC1-F1
#
_cell.length_a   1.000
_cell.length_b   1.000
_cell.length_c   1.000
_cell.angle_alpha   90.00
_cell.angle_beta   90.00
_cell.angle_gamma   90.00
#
_symmetry.space_group_name_H-M   'P 1'
#
loop_
_entity.id
_entity.type
_entity.pdbx_description
1 polymer ?
#
loop_
_entity_poly.entity_id
_entity_poly.type
_entity_poly.pdbx_seq_one_letter_code
_entity_poly.pdbx_strand_id
1 'polypeptide(L)'
;MCIFASHLQHGNFELDQSAIKKQLMDLRDLLMVVNPKLANYLESHNSDDMYFCFRWVLVAFKREFCFEDTMRLWEVLWTDLPCSNFHLLICVAILDRQMNFIIENKFGLTEILKHVNDLSMNIDLNDTLTSAEAIFHQLAASQNKLPRHVCKILSLGDASASIDD
;
A
#
# COMPACT_ATOMS: atom_id res chain seq x y z
N MET A 1 -12.06 12.37 14.75
CA MET A 1 -12.62 11.64 13.60
C MET A 1 -12.84 12.53 12.37
N CYS A 2 -13.31 13.78 12.48
CA CYS A 2 -13.47 14.68 11.31
C CYS A 2 -12.15 15.13 10.64
N ILE A 3 -11.00 15.10 11.35
CA ILE A 3 -9.68 15.45 10.78
C ILE A 3 -9.12 14.30 9.90
N PHE A 4 -9.57 13.06 10.12
CA PHE A 4 -9.08 11.88 9.38
C PHE A 4 -9.43 11.92 7.89
N ALA A 5 -10.58 12.52 7.55
CA ALA A 5 -11.10 12.54 6.19
C ALA A 5 -10.35 13.50 5.25
N SER A 6 -9.55 14.45 5.75
CA SER A 6 -9.06 15.55 4.93
C SER A 6 -7.69 15.34 4.28
N HIS A 7 -6.79 14.51 4.83
CA HIS A 7 -5.43 14.33 4.28
C HIS A 7 -5.22 12.98 3.57
N LEU A 8 -5.48 11.84 4.21
CA LEU A 8 -5.26 10.51 3.58
C LEU A 8 -6.43 10.03 2.70
N GLN A 9 -7.64 10.57 2.92
CA GLN A 9 -8.87 10.10 2.28
C GLN A 9 -9.54 11.15 1.39
N HIS A 10 -8.84 12.26 1.10
CA HIS A 10 -9.37 13.29 0.22
C HIS A 10 -9.64 12.70 -1.16
N GLY A 11 -10.89 12.77 -1.62
CA GLY A 11 -11.34 12.18 -2.88
C GLY A 11 -11.76 10.69 -2.80
N ASN A 12 -11.43 9.93 -1.75
CA ASN A 12 -11.76 8.50 -1.68
C ASN A 12 -13.28 8.21 -1.61
N PHE A 13 -14.07 9.19 -1.18
CA PHE A 13 -15.53 9.10 -1.07
C PHE A 13 -16.28 9.83 -2.19
N GLU A 14 -15.57 10.28 -3.22
CA GLU A 14 -16.21 10.83 -4.42
C GLU A 14 -17.03 9.75 -5.15
N LEU A 15 -18.13 10.18 -5.76
CA LEU A 15 -19.12 9.28 -6.37
C LEU A 15 -18.52 8.40 -7.49
N ASP A 16 -17.52 8.90 -8.21
CA ASP A 16 -16.88 8.18 -9.32
C ASP A 16 -15.78 7.21 -8.87
N GLN A 17 -15.38 7.27 -7.59
CA GLN A 17 -14.31 6.49 -6.99
C GLN A 17 -12.98 6.58 -7.75
N SER A 18 -12.74 7.68 -8.47
CA SER A 18 -11.55 7.88 -9.30
C SER A 18 -10.26 7.90 -8.47
N ALA A 19 -10.29 8.56 -7.32
CA ALA A 19 -9.15 8.66 -6.40
C ALA A 19 -8.70 7.30 -5.87
N ILE A 20 -9.63 6.45 -5.42
CA ILE A 20 -9.30 5.13 -4.88
C ILE A 20 -8.84 4.18 -5.99
N LYS A 21 -9.45 4.23 -7.18
CA LYS A 21 -8.98 3.45 -8.34
C LYS A 21 -7.54 3.81 -8.71
N LYS A 22 -7.20 5.11 -8.70
CA LYS A 22 -5.83 5.56 -8.90
C LYS A 22 -4.89 4.98 -7.84
N GLN A 23 -5.26 5.02 -6.56
CA GLN A 23 -4.44 4.45 -5.49
C GLN A 23 -4.23 2.93 -5.62
N LEU A 24 -5.23 2.19 -6.13
CA LEU A 24 -5.09 0.76 -6.41
C LEU A 24 -4.16 0.49 -7.62
N MET A 25 -4.19 1.36 -8.63
CA MET A 25 -3.21 1.32 -9.73
C MET A 25 -1.79 1.65 -9.25
N ASP A 26 -1.65 2.69 -8.42
CA ASP A 26 -0.36 3.06 -7.81
C ASP A 26 0.18 1.89 -6.93
N LEU A 27 -0.71 1.18 -6.21
CA LEU A 27 -0.38 -0.03 -5.46
C LEU A 27 0.12 -1.16 -6.37
N ARG A 28 -0.55 -1.41 -7.51
CA ARG A 28 -0.11 -2.39 -8.51
C ARG A 28 1.30 -2.06 -9.02
N ASP A 29 1.54 -0.80 -9.35
CA ASP A 29 2.84 -0.35 -9.89
C ASP A 29 3.96 -0.46 -8.85
N LEU A 30 3.69 -0.12 -7.59
CA LEU A 30 4.62 -0.35 -6.48
C LEU A 30 4.93 -1.84 -6.29
N LEU A 31 3.89 -2.68 -6.30
CA LEU A 31 4.07 -4.12 -6.15
C LEU A 31 4.88 -4.73 -7.30
N MET A 32 4.69 -4.24 -8.53
CA MET A 32 5.46 -4.69 -9.69
C MET A 32 6.97 -4.42 -9.54
N VAL A 33 7.35 -3.31 -8.89
CA VAL A 33 8.74 -2.98 -8.61
C VAL A 33 9.29 -3.81 -7.45
N VAL A 34 8.52 -3.94 -6.36
CA VAL A 34 8.97 -4.59 -5.12
C VAL A 34 9.00 -6.11 -5.26
N ASN A 35 7.93 -6.67 -5.82
CA ASN A 35 7.74 -8.11 -5.98
C ASN A 35 7.07 -8.42 -7.33
N PRO A 36 7.84 -8.40 -8.44
CA PRO A 36 7.30 -8.70 -9.76
C PRO A 36 6.75 -10.13 -9.87
N LYS A 37 7.21 -11.07 -9.04
CA LYS A 37 6.70 -12.44 -9.03
C LYS A 37 5.23 -12.46 -8.61
N LEU A 38 4.90 -11.78 -7.51
CA LEU A 38 3.51 -11.68 -7.05
C LEU A 38 2.67 -10.84 -8.01
N ALA A 39 3.17 -9.69 -8.49
CA ALA A 39 2.44 -8.83 -9.41
C ALA A 39 2.03 -9.57 -10.70
N ASN A 40 2.98 -10.27 -11.35
CA ASN A 40 2.69 -11.07 -12.54
C ASN A 40 1.72 -12.22 -12.27
N TYR A 41 1.79 -12.84 -11.07
CA TYR A 41 0.84 -13.86 -10.67
C TYR A 41 -0.57 -13.29 -10.54
N LEU A 42 -0.74 -12.11 -9.92
CA LEU A 42 -2.04 -11.46 -9.79
C LEU A 42 -2.63 -11.10 -11.16
N GLU A 43 -1.80 -10.60 -12.08
CA GLU A 43 -2.20 -10.30 -13.47
C GLU A 43 -2.66 -11.54 -14.22
N SER A 44 -1.94 -12.66 -14.12
CA SER A 44 -2.35 -13.91 -14.77
C SER A 44 -3.65 -14.50 -14.21
N HIS A 45 -4.13 -14.02 -13.05
CA HIS A 45 -5.36 -14.46 -12.39
C HIS A 45 -6.43 -13.35 -12.36
N ASN A 46 -6.33 -12.33 -13.23
CA ASN A 46 -7.28 -11.20 -13.33
C ASN A 46 -7.53 -10.51 -11.98
N SER A 47 -6.47 -10.35 -11.20
CA SER A 47 -6.48 -9.74 -9.87
C SER A 47 -5.55 -8.51 -9.80
N ASP A 48 -5.08 -8.01 -10.93
CA ASP A 48 -4.16 -6.87 -11.02
C ASP A 48 -4.84 -5.51 -10.79
N ASP A 49 -6.17 -5.45 -10.79
CA ASP A 49 -6.92 -4.26 -10.38
C ASP A 49 -6.88 -3.98 -8.86
N MET A 50 -6.34 -4.92 -8.08
CA MET A 50 -6.14 -4.84 -6.63
C MET A 50 -7.42 -4.58 -5.83
N TYR A 51 -8.63 -4.86 -6.36
CA TYR A 51 -9.87 -4.57 -5.62
C TYR A 51 -10.00 -5.37 -4.31
N PHE A 52 -9.27 -6.47 -4.14
CA PHE A 52 -9.20 -7.18 -2.86
C PHE A 52 -8.55 -6.32 -1.75
N CYS A 53 -7.76 -5.29 -2.09
CA CYS A 53 -7.21 -4.30 -1.16
C CYS A 53 -8.10 -3.05 -0.99
N PHE A 54 -9.24 -2.95 -1.68
CA PHE A 54 -10.09 -1.75 -1.66
C PHE A 54 -10.46 -1.31 -0.24
N ARG A 55 -10.81 -2.26 0.63
CA ARG A 55 -11.16 -2.01 2.03
C ARG A 55 -10.00 -1.39 2.81
N TRP A 56 -8.78 -1.85 2.58
CA TRP A 56 -7.59 -1.36 3.28
C TRP A 56 -7.39 0.13 3.01
N VAL A 57 -7.49 0.54 1.74
CA VAL A 57 -7.32 1.93 1.33
C VAL A 57 -8.52 2.78 1.75
N LEU A 58 -9.75 2.31 1.50
CA LEU A 58 -10.96 3.07 1.75
C LEU A 58 -11.11 3.49 3.22
N VAL A 59 -10.87 2.56 4.15
CA VAL A 59 -11.02 2.82 5.60
C VAL A 59 -9.69 2.82 6.33
N ALA A 60 -8.59 3.01 5.61
CA ALA A 60 -7.23 3.11 6.16
C ALA A 60 -6.95 2.03 7.22
N PHE A 61 -7.15 0.77 6.82
CA PHE A 61 -6.94 -0.45 7.60
C PHE A 61 -7.74 -0.57 8.92
N LYS A 62 -8.75 0.29 9.18
CA LYS A 62 -9.56 0.25 10.42
C LYS A 62 -10.21 -1.10 10.73
N ARG A 63 -10.36 -1.96 9.72
CA ARG A 63 -10.94 -3.30 9.83
C ARG A 63 -9.91 -4.42 9.93
N GLU A 64 -8.62 -4.12 9.85
CA GLU A 64 -7.55 -5.11 9.87
C GLU A 64 -6.84 -5.21 11.21
N PHE A 65 -6.97 -4.17 12.04
CA PHE A 65 -6.26 -4.04 13.30
C PHE A 65 -7.21 -3.86 14.48
N CYS A 66 -6.74 -4.21 15.68
CA CYS A 66 -7.43 -3.86 16.91
C CYS A 66 -7.46 -2.33 17.10
N PHE A 67 -8.23 -1.85 18.08
CA PHE A 67 -8.37 -0.41 18.29
C PHE A 67 -7.03 0.29 18.58
N GLU A 68 -6.22 -0.29 19.48
CA GLU A 68 -4.92 0.26 19.87
C GLU A 68 -3.95 0.31 18.68
N ASP A 69 -3.82 -0.80 17.94
CA ASP A 69 -3.01 -0.86 16.73
C ASP A 69 -3.51 0.11 15.65
N THR A 70 -4.82 0.26 15.48
CA THR A 70 -5.36 1.23 14.53
C THR A 70 -4.94 2.65 14.90
N MET A 71 -5.05 3.02 16.18
CA MET A 71 -4.66 4.35 16.64
C MET A 71 -3.18 4.60 16.38
N ARG A 72 -2.32 3.64 16.71
CA ARG A 72 -0.87 3.73 16.46
C ARG A 72 -0.53 3.81 14.97
N LEU A 73 -1.17 3.00 14.15
CA LEU A 73 -1.01 3.07 12.69
C LEU A 73 -1.36 4.46 12.17
N TRP A 74 -2.46 5.04 12.64
CA TRP A 74 -2.89 6.37 12.22
C TRP A 74 -1.94 7.46 12.70
N GLU A 75 -1.40 7.37 13.92
CA GLU A 75 -0.36 8.28 14.40
C GLU A 75 0.86 8.27 13.47
N VAL A 76 1.30 7.10 13.01
CA VAL A 76 2.40 6.97 12.04
C VAL A 76 2.02 7.60 10.71
N LEU A 77 0.86 7.25 10.13
CA LEU A 77 0.42 7.77 8.84
C LEU A 77 0.24 9.30 8.85
N TRP A 78 -0.12 9.90 9.99
CA TRP A 78 -0.24 11.36 10.13
C TRP A 78 1.08 12.10 10.15
N THR A 79 2.21 11.41 10.33
CA THR A 79 3.52 12.06 10.22
C THR A 79 3.86 12.45 8.78
N ASP A 80 3.16 11.87 7.79
CA ASP A 80 3.48 12.01 6.36
C ASP A 80 4.91 11.50 6.01
N LEU A 81 5.48 10.68 6.90
CA LEU A 81 6.80 10.08 6.77
C LEU A 81 6.69 8.56 6.59
N PRO A 82 7.66 7.94 5.90
CA PRO A 82 8.77 8.58 5.18
C PRO A 82 8.34 9.16 3.81
N CYS A 83 7.09 8.93 3.38
CA CYS A 83 6.53 9.49 2.16
C CYS A 83 5.01 9.67 2.25
N SER A 84 4.46 10.47 1.33
CA SER A 84 3.04 10.85 1.33
C SER A 84 2.06 9.71 1.02
N ASN A 85 2.54 8.61 0.45
CA ASN A 85 1.73 7.43 0.14
C ASN A 85 2.19 6.20 0.94
N PHE A 86 2.66 6.40 2.17
CA PHE A 86 3.17 5.32 3.02
C PHE A 86 2.15 4.20 3.26
N HIS A 87 0.84 4.51 3.27
CA HIS A 87 -0.22 3.50 3.37
C HIS A 87 -0.21 2.50 2.21
N LEU A 88 0.25 2.88 1.01
CA LEU A 88 0.40 1.94 -0.11
C LEU A 88 1.58 1.00 0.13
N LEU A 89 2.67 1.47 0.75
CA LEU A 89 3.78 0.58 1.14
C LEU A 89 3.38 -0.40 2.25
N ILE A 90 2.45 -0.02 3.13
CA ILE A 90 1.83 -0.93 4.09
C ILE A 90 1.05 -2.03 3.36
N CYS A 91 0.25 -1.69 2.34
CA CYS A 91 -0.40 -2.70 1.49
C CYS A 91 0.63 -3.65 0.86
N VAL A 92 1.70 -3.11 0.26
CA VAL A 92 2.76 -3.92 -0.37
C VAL A 92 3.43 -4.85 0.64
N ALA A 93 3.79 -4.35 1.82
CA ALA A 93 4.42 -5.15 2.87
C ALA A 93 3.53 -6.32 3.33
N ILE A 94 2.23 -6.09 3.50
CA ILE A 94 1.28 -7.16 3.84
C ILE A 94 1.22 -8.18 2.70
N LEU A 95 1.08 -7.75 1.44
CA LEU A 95 0.99 -8.65 0.29
C LEU A 95 2.27 -9.47 0.08
N ASP A 96 3.43 -8.85 0.23
CA ASP A 96 4.73 -9.52 0.10
C ASP A 96 4.86 -10.68 1.09
N ARG A 97 4.47 -10.44 2.36
CA ARG A 97 4.43 -11.48 3.40
C ARG A 97 3.47 -12.63 3.07
N GLN A 98 2.41 -12.38 2.32
CA GLN A 98 1.42 -13.39 1.95
C GLN A 98 1.73 -14.09 0.62
N MET A 99 2.73 -13.64 -0.14
CA MET A 99 3.03 -14.12 -1.49
C MET A 99 3.12 -15.65 -1.56
N ASN A 100 3.96 -16.25 -0.70
CA ASN A 100 4.22 -17.70 -0.77
C ASN A 100 2.92 -18.49 -0.58
N PHE A 101 2.09 -18.10 0.39
CA PHE A 101 0.81 -18.75 0.62
C PHE A 101 -0.14 -18.62 -0.58
N ILE A 102 -0.25 -17.43 -1.17
CA ILE A 102 -1.11 -17.19 -2.34
C ILE A 102 -0.67 -18.04 -3.55
N ILE A 103 0.64 -18.02 -3.86
CA ILE A 103 1.17 -18.68 -5.06
C ILE A 103 1.21 -20.20 -4.89
N GLU A 104 1.67 -20.72 -3.74
CA GLU A 104 1.80 -22.16 -3.51
C GLU A 104 0.43 -22.85 -3.49
N ASN A 105 -0.58 -22.19 -2.92
CA ASN A 105 -1.95 -22.70 -2.93
C ASN A 105 -2.71 -22.40 -4.24
N LYS A 106 -2.08 -21.73 -5.21
CA LYS A 106 -2.64 -21.39 -6.52
C LYS A 106 -3.98 -20.65 -6.42
N PHE A 107 -4.05 -19.65 -5.53
CA PHE A 107 -5.28 -18.89 -5.35
C PHE A 107 -5.65 -18.10 -6.60
N GLY A 108 -6.94 -18.14 -6.96
CA GLY A 108 -7.55 -17.22 -7.91
C GLY A 108 -8.16 -16.01 -7.19
N LEU A 109 -8.81 -15.12 -7.94
CA LEU A 109 -9.37 -13.86 -7.42
C LEU A 109 -10.25 -14.05 -6.16
N THR A 110 -11.14 -15.04 -6.18
CA THR A 110 -12.07 -15.30 -5.06
C THR A 110 -11.35 -15.79 -3.81
N GLU A 111 -10.35 -16.65 -3.96
CA GLU A 111 -9.53 -17.17 -2.88
C GLU A 111 -8.60 -16.09 -2.31
N ILE A 112 -8.02 -15.25 -3.17
CA ILE A 112 -7.22 -14.09 -2.77
C ILE A 112 -8.08 -13.15 -1.93
N LEU A 113 -9.27 -12.79 -2.41
CA LEU A 113 -10.20 -11.92 -1.68
C LEU A 113 -10.57 -12.52 -0.32
N LYS A 114 -10.87 -13.82 -0.27
CA LYS A 114 -11.17 -14.51 0.99
C LYS A 114 -9.97 -14.48 1.93
N HIS A 115 -8.79 -14.86 1.45
CA HIS A 115 -7.55 -14.86 2.23
C HIS A 115 -7.25 -13.49 2.82
N VAL A 116 -7.28 -12.44 1.99
CA VAL A 116 -7.06 -11.06 2.40
C VAL A 116 -8.08 -10.59 3.44
N ASN A 117 -9.35 -11.01 3.31
CA ASN A 117 -10.37 -10.71 4.32
C ASN A 117 -10.10 -11.43 5.65
N ASP A 118 -9.60 -12.65 5.61
CA ASP A 118 -9.30 -13.49 6.78
C ASP A 118 -8.02 -13.04 7.52
N LEU A 119 -7.18 -12.20 6.90
CA LEU A 119 -6.06 -11.52 7.57
C LEU A 119 -6.49 -10.52 8.64
N SER A 120 -7.77 -10.10 8.62
CA SER A 120 -8.31 -9.17 9.61
C SER A 120 -8.02 -9.66 11.03
N MET A 121 -7.48 -8.76 11.87
CA MET A 121 -7.05 -9.02 13.25
C MET A 121 -5.86 -9.99 13.40
N ASN A 122 -5.26 -10.44 12.30
CA ASN A 122 -4.14 -11.39 12.28
C ASN A 122 -2.86 -10.80 11.66
N ILE A 123 -2.83 -9.49 11.41
CA ILE A 123 -1.65 -8.79 10.89
C ILE A 123 -0.87 -8.20 12.06
N ASP A 124 0.43 -8.52 12.16
CA ASP A 124 1.32 -7.87 13.12
C ASP A 124 1.68 -6.46 12.63
N LEU A 125 1.28 -5.44 13.40
CA LEU A 125 1.50 -4.04 13.03
C LEU A 125 2.98 -3.67 13.00
N ASN A 126 3.78 -4.08 14.00
CA ASN A 126 5.18 -3.65 14.11
C ASN A 126 6.03 -4.23 12.97
N ASP A 127 5.84 -5.51 12.68
CA ASP A 127 6.49 -6.18 11.56
C ASP A 127 6.10 -5.53 10.23
N THR A 128 4.82 -5.19 10.08
CA THR A 128 4.31 -4.56 8.85
C THR A 128 4.90 -3.17 8.65
N LEU A 129 4.93 -2.33 9.69
CA LEU A 129 5.54 -1.00 9.63
C LEU A 129 7.04 -1.08 9.33
N THR A 130 7.76 -1.98 10.02
CA THR A 130 9.19 -2.21 9.78
C THR A 130 9.46 -2.64 8.34
N SER A 131 8.64 -3.54 7.81
CA SER A 131 8.78 -4.03 6.43
C SER A 131 8.46 -2.93 5.42
N ALA A 132 7.40 -2.15 5.63
CA ALA A 132 7.03 -1.03 4.76
C ALA A 132 8.12 0.05 4.72
N GLU A 133 8.71 0.39 5.87
CA GLU A 133 9.84 1.33 5.97
C GLU A 133 11.09 0.79 5.28
N ALA A 134 11.43 -0.49 5.46
CA ALA A 134 12.55 -1.13 4.77
C ALA A 134 12.37 -1.10 3.24
N ILE A 135 11.17 -1.38 2.74
CA ILE A 135 10.82 -1.29 1.32
C ILE A 135 11.05 0.15 0.81
N PHE A 136 10.57 1.16 1.55
CA PHE A 136 10.80 2.56 1.19
C PHE A 136 12.29 2.86 1.04
N HIS A 137 13.11 2.51 2.03
CA HIS A 137 14.54 2.77 2.00
C HIS A 137 15.25 2.06 0.86
N GLN A 138 14.87 0.82 0.53
CA GLN A 138 15.41 0.08 -0.60
C GLN A 138 15.07 0.77 -1.94
N LEU A 139 13.84 1.24 -2.09
CA LEU A 139 13.41 1.98 -3.29
C LEU A 139 14.11 3.35 -3.38
N ALA A 140 14.21 4.09 -2.28
CA ALA A 140 14.92 5.36 -2.23
C ALA A 140 16.41 5.20 -2.59
N ALA A 141 17.09 4.19 -2.04
CA ALA A 141 18.50 3.89 -2.35
C ALA A 141 18.73 3.52 -3.82
N SER A 142 17.69 3.04 -4.51
CA SER A 142 17.73 2.66 -5.92
C SER A 142 16.94 3.58 -6.84
N GLN A 143 16.57 4.79 -6.39
CA GLN A 143 15.68 5.72 -7.11
C GLN A 143 16.11 6.02 -8.56
N ASN A 144 17.42 6.02 -8.84
CA ASN A 144 17.97 6.27 -10.18
C ASN A 144 17.62 5.17 -11.20
N LYS A 145 17.17 4.01 -10.73
CA LYS A 145 16.75 2.85 -11.55
C LYS A 145 15.23 2.70 -11.61
N LEU A 146 14.49 3.49 -10.83
CA LEU A 146 13.05 3.37 -10.73
C LEU A 146 12.34 4.13 -11.86
N PRO A 147 11.18 3.63 -12.33
CA PRO A 147 10.32 4.40 -13.20
C PRO A 147 9.90 5.73 -12.55
N ARG A 148 9.84 6.80 -13.34
CA ARG A 148 9.49 8.15 -12.83
C ARG A 148 8.13 8.22 -12.12
N HIS A 149 7.16 7.42 -12.56
CA HIS A 149 5.83 7.38 -11.93
C HIS A 149 5.91 6.78 -10.52
N VAL A 150 6.71 5.72 -10.30
CA VAL A 150 6.97 5.14 -8.98
C VAL A 150 7.66 6.15 -8.06
N CYS A 151 8.65 6.90 -8.57
CA CYS A 151 9.27 7.97 -7.80
C CYS A 151 8.25 9.03 -7.36
N LYS A 152 7.33 9.42 -8.26
CA LYS A 152 6.24 10.35 -7.92
C LYS A 152 5.27 9.80 -6.88
N ILE A 153 4.92 8.52 -6.95
CA ILE A 153 4.05 7.88 -5.94
C ILE A 153 4.71 7.98 -4.56
N LEU A 154 6.02 7.80 -4.47
CA LEU A 154 6.76 7.81 -3.20
C LEU A 154 7.39 9.16 -2.85
N SER A 155 7.12 10.22 -3.62
CA SER A 155 7.71 11.55 -3.45
C SER A 155 9.25 11.53 -3.39
N LEU A 156 9.87 10.64 -4.18
CA LEU A 156 11.33 10.51 -4.31
C LEU A 156 11.86 11.46 -5.39
N GLY A 157 12.90 12.22 -5.05
CA GLY A 157 13.60 13.14 -5.97
C GLY A 157 13.31 14.63 -5.78
N ASP A 158 12.32 15.00 -4.97
CA ASP A 158 11.97 16.42 -4.71
C ASP A 158 12.93 17.12 -3.73
N ALA A 159 13.86 16.38 -3.11
CA ALA A 159 14.88 16.93 -2.21
C ALA A 159 16.02 17.72 -2.91
N SER A 160 15.89 18.00 -4.21
CA SER A 160 16.87 18.77 -5.00
C SER A 160 16.36 20.13 -5.50
N ALA A 161 15.17 20.57 -5.06
CA ALA A 161 14.57 21.84 -5.49
C ALA A 161 14.42 22.90 -4.38
N SER A 162 15.05 22.72 -3.20
CA SER A 162 14.96 23.66 -2.06
C SER A 162 16.31 24.24 -1.60
N ILE A 163 17.35 24.15 -2.44
CA ILE A 163 18.60 24.90 -2.27
C ILE A 163 18.81 25.71 -3.54
N ASP A 164 18.09 26.81 -3.69
CA ASP A 164 18.43 27.99 -4.50
C ASP A 164 17.22 28.94 -4.45
N ASP A 165 17.17 29.78 -3.41
CA ASP A 165 16.68 31.18 -3.43
C ASP A 165 17.05 31.87 -2.11
#